data_AF-A0A6C0KIR5-F1
#
_entry.id   AF-A0A6C0KIR5-F1
#
_cell.length_a   1.000
_cell.length_b   1.000
_cell.length_c   1.000
_cell.angle_alpha   90.00
_cell.angle_beta   90.00
_cell.angle_gamma   90.00
#
_symmetry.space_group_name_H-M   'P 1'
#
loop_
_entity.id
_entity.type
_entity.pdbx_description
1 polymer ?
#
loop_
_entity_poly.entity_id
_entity_poly.type
_entity_poly.pdbx_seq_one_letter_code
_entity_poly.pdbx_strand_id
1 'polypeptide(L)' 'MIYGWYSKKQVSLQRKIRKNPSYLYYKDLNDNIVEVSMVTNTKKNMCNFDDLQYIGELKEFYKISNTILI' A
#
# COMPACT_ATOMS: atom_id res chain seq x y z
N MET A 1 -7.79 -8.44 -11.63
CA MET A 1 -7.34 -8.67 -10.24
C MET A 1 -6.42 -7.54 -9.85
N ILE A 2 -6.53 -7.04 -8.62
CA ILE A 2 -5.68 -5.96 -8.10
C ILE A 2 -4.69 -6.61 -7.12
N TYR A 3 -3.42 -6.24 -7.22
CA TYR A 3 -2.35 -6.77 -6.40
C TYR A 3 -1.76 -5.66 -5.55
N GLY A 4 -1.69 -5.89 -4.25
CA GLY A 4 -1.14 -4.94 -3.30
C GLY A 4 0.34 -5.17 -3.06
N TRP A 5 1.06 -4.07 -2.84
CA TRP A 5 2.46 -4.09 -2.43
C TRP A 5 2.72 -3.06 -1.35
N TYR A 6 3.64 -3.38 -0.43
CA TYR A 6 4.01 -2.51 0.69
C TYR A 6 5.53 -2.30 0.74
N SER A 7 5.98 -1.06 0.89
CA SER A 7 7.39 -0.71 1.11
C SER A 7 7.53 0.13 2.38
N LYS A 8 8.28 -0.42 3.34
CA LYS A 8 8.55 0.25 4.61
C LYS A 8 9.41 1.50 4.38
N LYS A 9 10.37 1.45 3.45
CA LYS A 9 11.22 2.58 3.07
C LYS A 9 10.39 3.70 2.46
N GLN A 10 9.46 3.40 1.54
CA GLN A 10 8.58 4.39 0.92
C GLN A 10 7.71 5.09 1.98
N VAL A 11 7.07 4.32 2.87
CA VAL A 11 6.27 4.87 3.98
C VAL A 11 7.12 5.75 4.90
N SER A 12 8.31 5.27 5.27
CA SER A 12 9.24 6.02 6.13
C SER A 12 9.71 7.32 5.46
N LEU A 13 9.96 7.30 4.16
CA LEU A 13 10.35 8.47 3.38
C LEU A 13 9.21 9.48 3.29
N GLN A 14 7.98 9.02 3.03
CA GLN A 14 6.80 9.89 3.00
C GLN A 14 6.58 10.59 4.35
N ARG A 15 6.77 9.89 5.46
CA ARG A 15 6.68 10.48 6.81
C ARG A 15 7.76 11.53 7.06
N LYS A 16 8.96 11.37 6.50
CA LYS A 16 10.06 12.34 6.65
C LYS A 16 9.89 13.58 5.79
N ILE A 17 9.42 13.41 4.55
CA ILE A 17 9.36 14.50 3.56
C ILE A 17 8.05 15.28 3.65
N ARG A 18 6.91 14.60 3.86
CA ARG A 18 5.59 15.24 3.81
C ARG A 18 5.16 15.70 5.19
N LYS A 19 4.77 16.97 5.28
CA LYS A 19 4.15 17.53 6.50
C LYS A 19 2.87 16.77 6.88
N ASN A 20 2.12 16.30 5.88
CA ASN A 20 0.93 15.45 6.03
C ASN A 20 1.09 14.22 5.10
N PRO A 21 1.67 13.11 5.56
CA PRO A 21 1.73 11.88 4.77
C PRO A 21 0.32 11.32 4.59
N SER A 22 0.06 10.74 3.43
CA SER A 22 -1.21 10.05 3.14
C SER A 22 -0.93 8.57 2.96
N TYR A 23 -1.73 7.74 3.61
CA TYR A 23 -1.65 6.29 3.62
C TYR A 23 -2.82 5.74 2.80
N LEU A 24 -2.53 4.76 1.97
CA LEU A 24 -3.49 4.15 1.05
C LEU A 24 -3.93 2.80 1.61
N TYR A 25 -5.24 2.62 1.78
CA TYR A 25 -5.81 1.40 2.35
C TYR A 25 -6.77 0.72 1.37
N TYR A 26 -6.68 -0.60 1.32
CA TYR A 26 -7.55 -1.48 0.54
C TYR A 26 -8.12 -2.56 1.43
N LYS A 27 -9.20 -3.21 0.99
CA LYS A 27 -9.62 -4.48 1.53
C LYS A 27 -8.98 -5.63 0.76
N ASP A 28 -8.49 -6.63 1.48
CA ASP A 28 -8.08 -7.91 0.89
C ASP A 28 -9.31 -8.79 0.56
N LEU A 29 -9.07 -10.00 0.06
CA LEU A 29 -10.14 -10.95 -0.27
C LEU A 29 -10.95 -11.43 0.96
N ASN A 30 -10.41 -11.28 2.17
CA ASN A 30 -11.03 -11.67 3.43
C ASN A 30 -11.67 -10.45 4.14
N ASP A 31 -11.84 -9.33 3.44
CA ASP A 31 -12.35 -8.06 3.98
C ASP A 31 -11.48 -7.43 5.09
N ASN A 32 -10.22 -7.84 5.23
CA ASN A 32 -9.25 -7.17 6.11
C ASN A 32 -8.77 -5.87 5.48
N ILE A 33 -8.63 -4.81 6.28
CA ILE A 33 -8.05 -3.54 5.82
C ILE A 33 -6.52 -3.65 5.86
N VAL A 34 -5.87 -3.44 4.71
CA VAL A 34 -4.41 -3.48 4.57
C VAL A 34 -3.88 -2.16 4.04
N GLU A 35 -2.75 -1.71 4.59
CA GLU A 35 -2.00 -0.57 4.05
C GLU A 35 -1.18 -1.01 2.84
N VAL A 36 -1.25 -0.24 1.77
CA VAL A 36 -0.55 -0.52 0.52
C VAL A 36 0.26 0.70 0.10
N SER A 37 1.47 0.49 -0.40
CA SER A 37 2.31 1.55 -0.99
C SER A 37 2.12 1.65 -2.51
N MET A 38 1.70 0.55 -3.14
CA MET A 38 1.42 0.48 -4.56
C MET A 38 0.34 -0.58 -4.84
N VAL A 39 -0.44 -0.34 -5.90
CA VAL A 39 -1.36 -1.33 -6.46
C VAL A 39 -1.04 -1.56 -7.93
N THR A 40 -1.09 -2.81 -8.38
CA THR A 40 -0.89 -3.18 -9.78
C THR A 40 -2.02 -4.06 -10.29
N ASN A 41 -2.28 -4.03 -11.59
CA ASN A 41 -3.20 -4.94 -12.27
C ASN A 41 -2.52 -6.24 -12.73
N THR A 42 -1.21 -6.37 -12.53
CA THR A 42 -0.43 -7.58 -12.86
C THR A 42 0.49 -7.97 -11.70
N LYS A 43 0.82 -9.27 -11.59
CA LYS A 43 1.81 -9.79 -10.61
C LYS A 43 3.25 -9.43 -10.98
N LYS A 44 3.49 -8.90 -12.18
CA LYS A 44 4.82 -8.44 -12.59
C LYS A 44 5.10 -7.13 -11.86
N ASN A 45 6.03 -7.22 -10.90
CA ASN A 45 6.44 -6.06 -10.12
C ASN A 45 7.09 -5.02 -11.04
N MET A 46 6.56 -3.78 -11.04
CA MET A 46 7.08 -2.65 -11.82
C MET A 46 7.77 -1.59 -10.93
N CYS A 47 7.94 -1.85 -9.63
CA CYS A 47 8.48 -0.86 -8.72
C CYS A 47 9.98 -0.99 -8.52
N ASN A 48 10.66 0.16 -8.42
CA ASN A 48 12.10 0.23 -8.19
C ASN A 48 12.49 0.17 -6.70
N PHE A 49 11.54 -0.02 -5.79
CA PHE A 49 11.84 -0.22 -4.37
C PHE A 49 12.31 -1.65 -4.14
N ASP A 50 13.50 -1.78 -3.55
CA ASP A 50 14.14 -3.06 -3.23
C ASP A 50 13.49 -3.77 -2.02
N ASP A 51 12.73 -3.03 -1.19
CA ASP A 51 12.04 -3.55 0.00
C ASP A 51 10.55 -3.80 -0.22
N LEU A 52 10.11 -3.86 -1.47
CA LEU A 52 8.71 -4.01 -1.82
C LEU A 52 8.21 -5.44 -1.51
N GLN A 53 7.26 -5.55 -0.60
CA GLN A 53 6.66 -6.82 -0.17
C GLN A 53 5.29 -7.00 -0.82
N TYR A 54 5.04 -8.19 -1.37
CA TYR A 54 3.73 -8.58 -1.86
C TYR A 54 2.80 -8.87 -0.67
N ILE A 55 1.68 -8.15 -0.58
CA ILE A 55 0.71 -8.30 0.51
C ILE A 55 -0.53 -9.11 0.10
N GLY A 56 -0.69 -9.42 -1.19
CA GLY A 56 -1.77 -10.28 -1.67
C GLY A 56 -2.65 -9.64 -2.73
N GLU A 57 -3.76 -10.32 -3.01
CA GLU A 57 -4.82 -9.85 -3.90
C GLU A 57 -5.78 -8.95 -3.14
N LEU A 58 -6.16 -7.84 -3.77
CA LEU A 58 -7.02 -6.81 -3.21
C LEU A 58 -8.40 -6.88 -3.86
N LYS A 59 -9.42 -6.71 -3.03
CA LYS A 59 -10.83 -6.71 -3.41
C LYS A 59 -11.28 -5.33 -3.87
N GLU A 60 -11.12 -4.31 -3.02
CA GLU A 60 -11.58 -2.95 -3.31
C GLU A 60 -10.78 -1.88 -2.56
N PHE A 61 -10.82 -0.66 -3.07
CA PHE A 61 -10.29 0.52 -2.39
C PHE A 61 -11.10 0.81 -1.13
N TYR A 62 -10.43 1.03 0.00
CA TYR A 62 -11.08 1.37 1.26
C TYR A 62 -11.08 2.89 1.50
N LYS A 63 -9.88 3.49 1.69
CA LYS A 63 -9.72 4.94 1.84
C LYS A 63 -8.28 5.40 1.72
N ILE A 64 -8.12 6.72 1.57
CA ILE A 64 -6.85 7.42 1.84
C ILE A 64 -7.02 8.15 3.18
N SER A 65 -6.03 8.04 4.05
CA SER A 65 -6.03 8.67 5.37
C SER A 65 -4.71 9.39 5.62
N ASN A 66 -4.72 10.50 6.34
CA ASN A 66 -3.49 11.14 6.82
C ASN A 66 -3.04 10.60 8.19
N THR A 67 -3.75 9.59 8.70
CA THR A 67 -3.50 8.92 9.97
C THR A 67 -3.42 7.41 9.74
N ILE A 68 -2.49 6.76 10.43
CA ILE A 68 -2.31 5.31 10.35
C ILE A 68 -3.51 4.64 11.01
N LEU A 69 -4.08 3.65 10.33
CA LEU A 69 -5.07 2.74 10.92
C LEU A 69 -4.29 1.56 11.49
N ILE A 70 -4.29 1.46 12.81
CA ILE A 70 -3.69 0.35 13.57
C ILE A 70 -4.69 -0.79 13.61
#